data_AF-A0A067RKZ1-F1
#
_entry.id   AF-A0A067RKZ1-F1
#
_cell.length_a   1.000
_cell.length_b   1.000
_cell.length_c   1.000
_cell.angle_alpha   90.00
_cell.angle_beta   90.00
_cell.angle_gamma   90.00
#
_symmetry.space_group_name_H-M   'P 1'
#
loop_
_entity.id
_entity.type
_entity.pdbx_description
1 polymer ?
#
loop_
_entity_poly.entity_id
_entity_poly.type
_entity_poly.pdbx_seq_one_letter_code
_entity_poly.pdbx_strand_id
1 'polypeptide(L)'
;MKLNLIAIEGKDVMFYYHSPYDVLDASNTKVSIPEDKIRTVQVKALSTHTTAEAQALSIKQRKCRFPDENDLRTSPVYTFNFCRMECRRRIAWRKCKCIPHFYRKTGTQFSKQVS
;
A
#
# COMPACT_ATOMS: atom_id res chain seq x y z
N MET A 1 -7.61 9.79 -6.35
CA MET A 1 -7.54 9.62 -4.88
C MET A 1 -8.66 8.70 -4.45
N LYS A 2 -8.46 7.85 -3.45
CA LYS A 2 -9.50 6.96 -2.89
C LYS A 2 -9.63 7.20 -1.39
N LEU A 3 -10.86 7.46 -0.94
CA LEU A 3 -11.24 7.61 0.47
C LEU A 3 -11.88 6.30 0.93
N ASN A 4 -11.39 5.72 2.03
CA ASN A 4 -12.03 4.56 2.65
C ASN A 4 -12.37 4.88 4.11
N LEU A 5 -13.55 4.43 4.54
CA LEU A 5 -13.95 4.35 5.94
C LEU A 5 -13.26 3.12 6.57
N ILE A 6 -12.58 3.29 7.70
CA ILE A 6 -11.87 2.18 8.35
C ILE A 6 -12.71 1.58 9.48
N ALA A 7 -13.16 2.43 10.41
CA ALA A 7 -13.83 1.99 11.63
C ALA A 7 -14.56 3.15 12.30
N ILE A 8 -15.53 2.79 13.13
CA ILE A 8 -16.18 3.66 14.12
C ILE A 8 -15.69 3.16 15.48
N GLU A 9 -14.88 3.94 16.19
CA GLU A 9 -14.37 3.60 17.52
C GLU A 9 -15.14 4.42 18.56
N GLY A 10 -16.13 3.80 19.19
CA GLY A 10 -17.07 4.51 20.05
C GLY A 10 -17.96 5.43 19.22
N LYS A 11 -17.85 6.75 19.46
CA LYS A 11 -18.57 7.80 18.72
C LYS A 11 -17.72 8.44 17.60
N ASP A 12 -16.42 8.15 17.57
CA ASP A 12 -15.50 8.77 16.61
C ASP A 12 -15.46 7.97 15.31
N VAL A 13 -15.46 8.68 14.18
CA VAL A 13 -15.33 8.07 12.85
C VAL A 13 -13.92 8.27 12.30
N MET A 14 -13.28 7.17 11.92
CA MET A 14 -11.92 7.15 11.38
C MET A 14 -11.92 6.99 9.86
N PHE A 15 -11.37 7.99 9.17
CA PHE A 15 -11.22 7.98 7.71
C PHE A 15 -9.74 7.96 7.30
N TYR A 16 -9.49 7.37 6.14
CA TYR A 16 -8.18 7.33 5.53
C TYR A 16 -8.26 7.55 4.02
N TYR A 17 -7.26 8.24 3.47
CA TYR A 17 -7.16 8.51 2.03
C TYR A 17 -5.82 8.03 1.47
N HIS A 18 -5.85 7.51 0.24
CA HIS A 18 -4.66 7.07 -0.49
C HIS A 18 -4.79 7.26 -2.01
N SER A 19 -3.71 6.96 -2.73
CA SER A 19 -3.71 6.87 -4.19
C SER A 19 -4.64 5.74 -4.67
N PRO A 20 -5.41 5.90 -5.77
CA PRO A 20 -6.32 4.86 -6.24
C PRO A 20 -5.62 3.54 -6.63
N TYR A 21 -4.31 3.59 -6.88
CA TYR A 21 -3.48 2.43 -7.22
C TYR A 21 -2.82 1.78 -6.01
N ASP A 22 -3.01 2.33 -4.81
CA ASP A 22 -2.39 1.85 -3.59
C ASP A 22 -3.42 1.21 -2.65
N VAL A 23 -2.96 0.72 -1.50
CA VAL A 23 -3.81 0.13 -0.45
C VAL A 23 -3.69 0.84 0.88
N LEU A 24 -4.66 0.55 1.74
CA LEU A 24 -4.60 0.84 3.17
C LEU A 24 -3.37 0.17 3.79
N ASP A 25 -2.52 0.96 4.41
CA ASP A 25 -1.54 0.49 5.39
C ASP A 25 -1.92 1.06 6.75
N ALA A 26 -2.02 0.20 7.76
CA ALA A 26 -2.40 0.59 9.12
C ALA A 26 -1.43 1.60 9.75
N SER A 27 -0.20 1.71 9.24
CA SER A 27 0.77 2.72 9.67
C SER A 27 0.46 4.13 9.17
N ASN A 28 -0.45 4.29 8.21
CA ASN A 28 -0.68 5.57 7.57
C ASN A 28 -1.57 6.47 8.44
N THR A 29 -1.44 7.78 8.27
CA THR A 29 -2.14 8.79 9.07
C THR A 29 -3.65 8.62 8.96
N LYS A 30 -4.32 8.44 10.09
CA LYS A 30 -5.78 8.38 10.19
C LYS A 30 -6.32 9.75 10.62
N VAL A 31 -7.51 10.11 10.14
CA VAL A 31 -8.23 11.30 10.60
C VAL A 31 -9.40 10.84 11.45
N SER A 32 -9.42 11.24 12.74
CA SER A 32 -10.58 11.09 13.61
C SER A 32 -11.50 12.30 13.50
N ILE A 33 -12.81 12.04 13.44
CA ILE A 33 -13.87 13.04 13.54
C ILE A 33 -14.82 12.61 14.67
N PRO A 34 -14.98 13.42 15.73
CA PRO A 34 -16.02 13.21 16.73
C PRO A 34 -17.43 13.33 16.12
N GLU A 35 -18.38 12.52 16.60
CA GLU A 35 -19.77 12.42 16.09
C GLU A 35 -20.50 13.78 15.97
N ASP A 36 -20.23 14.68 16.91
CA ASP A 36 -20.91 15.97 17.06
C ASP A 36 -20.20 17.12 16.33
N LYS A 37 -19.13 16.83 15.56
CA LYS A 37 -18.31 17.84 14.90
C LYS A 37 -18.21 17.63 13.41
N ILE A 38 -18.39 18.72 12.67
CA ILE A 38 -18.04 18.78 11.26
C ILE A 38 -16.57 19.16 11.14
N ARG A 39 -15.78 18.34 10.46
CA ARG A 39 -14.37 18.61 10.16
C ARG A 39 -14.15 18.69 8.66
N THR A 40 -13.75 19.86 8.18
CA THR A 40 -13.36 20.04 6.77
C THR A 40 -11.94 19.55 6.56
N VAL A 41 -11.77 18.56 5.68
CA VAL A 41 -10.46 18.02 5.29
C VAL A 41 -10.13 18.51 3.88
N GLN A 42 -9.08 19.33 3.76
CA GLN A 42 -8.55 19.73 2.47
C GLN A 42 -7.45 18.76 2.06
N VAL A 43 -7.56 18.17 0.86
CA VAL A 43 -6.55 17.25 0.34
C VAL A 43 -5.95 17.84 -0.93
N LYS A 44 -4.62 17.99 -0.93
CA LYS A 44 -3.85 18.42 -2.10
C LYS A 44 -3.15 17.21 -2.72
N ALA A 45 -3.45 16.92 -3.98
CA ALA A 45 -2.72 15.92 -4.74
C ALA A 45 -1.40 16.54 -5.23
N LEU A 46 -0.29 15.94 -4.84
CA LEU A 46 1.05 16.29 -5.32
C LEU A 46 1.62 15.11 -6.09
N SER A 47 2.21 15.38 -7.24
CA SER A 47 2.94 14.40 -8.04
C SER A 47 4.41 14.79 -8.05
N THR A 48 5.28 13.84 -7.71
CA THR A 48 6.73 14.02 -7.79
C THR A 48 7.21 13.35 -9.08
N HIS A 49 7.95 14.09 -9.89
CA HIS A 49 8.57 13.59 -11.10
C HIS A 49 10.09 13.51 -10.92
N THR A 50 10.73 12.64 -11.70
CA THR A 50 12.18 12.42 -11.68
C THR A 50 12.81 12.90 -12.99
N THR A 51 14.05 13.37 -12.95
CA THR A 51 14.82 13.75 -14.15
C THR A 51 15.31 12.51 -14.90
N ALA A 52 15.59 12.64 -16.20
CA ALA A 52 16.03 11.53 -17.03
C ALA A 52 17.35 10.89 -16.54
N GLU A 53 18.27 11.71 -16.02
CA GLU A 53 19.57 11.26 -15.52
C GLU A 53 19.41 10.39 -14.27
N ALA A 54 18.51 10.77 -13.37
CA ALA A 54 18.19 9.99 -12.19
C ALA A 54 17.40 8.71 -12.54
N GLN A 55 16.61 8.74 -13.62
CA GLN A 55 15.92 7.54 -14.12
C GLN A 55 16.90 6.52 -14.73
N ALA A 56 17.98 6.98 -15.35
CA ALA A 56 19.04 6.14 -15.92
C ALA A 56 19.88 5.39 -14.87
N LEU A 57 19.82 5.81 -13.60
CA LEU A 57 20.49 5.10 -12.51
C LEU A 57 19.86 3.73 -12.27
N SER A 58 20.70 2.73 -11.97
CA SER A 58 20.19 1.41 -11.58
C SER A 58 19.42 1.48 -10.26
N ILE A 59 18.42 0.60 -10.09
CA ILE A 59 17.63 0.49 -8.84
C ILE A 59 18.51 0.44 -7.59
N LYS A 60 19.67 -0.23 -7.65
CA LYS A 60 20.63 -0.32 -6.53
C LYS A 60 21.23 1.03 -6.15
N GLN A 61 21.56 1.87 -7.13
CA GLN A 61 22.15 3.19 -6.90
C GLN A 61 21.12 4.16 -6.28
N ARG A 62 19.89 4.16 -6.80
CA ARG A 62 18.81 5.06 -6.34
C ARG A 62 18.01 4.55 -5.13
N LYS A 63 18.12 3.26 -4.81
CA LYS A 63 17.46 2.62 -3.65
C LYS A 63 15.92 2.70 -3.66
N CYS A 64 15.32 2.97 -4.81
CA CYS A 64 13.87 2.97 -5.04
C CYS A 64 13.55 2.41 -6.43
N ARG A 65 12.28 2.06 -6.65
CA ARG A 65 11.76 1.55 -7.94
C ARG A 65 10.72 2.49 -8.53
N PHE A 66 10.66 2.54 -9.85
CA PHE A 66 9.59 3.19 -10.60
C PHE A 66 8.40 2.22 -10.83
N PRO A 67 7.21 2.74 -11.19
CA PRO A 67 6.03 1.90 -11.41
C PRO A 67 6.22 0.77 -12.43
N ASP A 68 7.04 0.99 -13.47
CA ASP A 68 7.37 0.07 -14.54
C ASP A 68 8.44 -0.98 -14.16
N GLU A 69 9.11 -0.80 -13.02
CA GLU A 69 10.12 -1.74 -12.51
C GLU A 69 9.55 -2.68 -11.43
N ASN A 70 8.26 -2.98 -11.54
CA ASN A 70 7.52 -3.80 -10.59
C ASN A 70 8.06 -5.25 -10.58
N ASP A 71 8.51 -5.71 -9.42
CA ASP A 71 8.94 -7.10 -9.17
C ASP A 71 8.02 -7.84 -8.18
N LEU A 72 6.88 -7.25 -7.84
CA LEU A 72 5.96 -7.79 -6.83
C LEU A 72 5.13 -8.93 -7.40
N ARG A 73 5.02 -10.02 -6.62
CA ARG A 73 4.19 -11.18 -6.97
C ARG A 73 2.75 -11.07 -6.49
N THR A 74 2.48 -10.15 -5.57
CA THR A 74 1.17 -9.95 -4.92
C THR A 74 0.37 -8.78 -5.49
N SER A 75 0.96 -7.99 -6.39
CA SER A 75 0.30 -6.83 -6.99
C SER A 75 0.80 -6.60 -8.42
N PRO A 76 -0.10 -6.33 -9.39
CA PRO A 76 0.29 -5.97 -10.74
C PRO A 76 0.87 -4.55 -10.83
N VAL A 77 0.63 -3.70 -9.82
CA VAL A 77 1.12 -2.32 -9.76
C VAL A 77 2.11 -2.16 -8.61
N TYR A 78 3.24 -1.52 -8.89
CA TYR A 78 4.19 -1.15 -7.86
C TYR A 78 3.73 0.10 -7.10
N THR A 79 3.64 -0.03 -5.78
CA THR A 79 3.58 1.09 -4.83
C THR A 79 4.52 0.81 -3.67
N PHE A 80 4.90 1.85 -2.94
CA PHE A 80 5.71 1.69 -1.73
C PHE A 80 5.04 0.77 -0.70
N ASN A 81 3.72 0.88 -0.51
CA ASN A 81 3.01 0.06 0.46
C ASN A 81 2.92 -1.40 0.00
N PHE A 82 2.67 -1.69 -1.28
CA PHE A 82 2.71 -3.08 -1.77
C PHE A 82 4.09 -3.71 -1.62
N CYS A 83 5.15 -2.96 -1.93
CA CYS A 83 6.53 -3.42 -1.74
C CYS A 83 6.81 -3.78 -0.26
N ARG A 84 6.44 -2.89 0.66
CA ARG A 84 6.59 -3.12 2.10
C ARG A 84 5.75 -4.31 2.59
N MET A 85 4.50 -4.43 2.14
CA MET A 85 3.63 -5.56 2.49
C MET A 85 4.19 -6.89 2.00
N GLU A 86 4.63 -6.98 0.75
CA GLU A 86 5.24 -8.20 0.22
C GLU A 86 6.55 -8.55 0.94
N CYS A 87 7.36 -7.54 1.28
CA CYS A 87 8.57 -7.72 2.06
C CYS A 87 8.26 -8.33 3.45
N ARG A 88 7.30 -7.76 4.18
CA ARG A 88 6.85 -8.29 5.48
C ARG A 88 6.27 -9.69 5.35
N ARG A 89 5.47 -9.95 4.32
CA ARG A 89 4.93 -11.29 4.01
C ARG A 89 6.04 -12.32 3.79
N ARG A 90 7.09 -11.95 3.02
CA ARG A 90 8.25 -12.82 2.76
C ARG A 90 9.05 -13.10 4.03
N ILE A 91 9.22 -12.10 4.91
CA ILE A 91 9.89 -12.27 6.19
C ILE A 91 9.08 -13.19 7.11
N ALA A 92 7.76 -12.99 7.21
CA ALA A 92 6.86 -13.84 8.00
C ALA A 92 6.95 -15.31 7.54
N TRP A 93 6.91 -15.56 6.24
CA TRP A 93 7.13 -16.91 5.70
C TRP A 93 8.52 -17.47 6.02
N ARG A 94 9.58 -16.68 5.83
CA ARG A 94 10.96 -17.13 6.09
C ARG A 94 11.20 -17.49 7.56
N LYS A 95 10.68 -16.68 8.49
CA LYS A 95 10.94 -16.83 9.92
C LYS A 95 9.93 -17.74 10.62
N CYS A 96 8.65 -17.61 10.30
CA CYS A 96 7.56 -18.25 11.05
C CYS A 96 6.86 -19.36 10.27
N LYS A 97 7.15 -19.52 8.96
CA LYS A 97 6.50 -20.51 8.07
C LYS A 97 4.97 -20.36 7.96
N CYS A 98 4.46 -19.16 8.28
CA CYS A 98 3.06 -18.82 8.13
C CYS A 98 2.92 -17.43 7.49
N ILE A 99 1.78 -17.20 6.83
CA ILE A 99 1.44 -15.91 6.22
C ILE A 99 0.14 -15.42 6.87
N PRO A 100 0.15 -14.24 7.54
CA PRO A 100 -1.08 -13.65 8.06
C PRO A 100 -2.13 -13.46 6.96
N HIS A 101 -3.38 -13.74 7.31
CA HIS A 101 -4.51 -13.79 6.35
C HIS A 101 -4.76 -12.47 5.60
N PHE A 102 -4.39 -11.33 6.19
CA PHE A 102 -4.61 -10.01 5.60
C PHE A 102 -3.61 -9.67 4.47
N TYR A 103 -2.54 -10.46 4.29
CA TYR A 103 -1.67 -10.27 3.13
C TYR A 103 -2.29 -10.89 1.88
N ARG A 104 -2.18 -10.17 0.76
CA ARG A 104 -2.58 -10.69 -0.55
C ARG A 104 -1.80 -11.96 -0.88
N LYS A 105 -2.50 -12.94 -1.46
CA LYS A 105 -1.88 -14.14 -2.01
C LYS A 105 -1.10 -13.75 -3.27
N THR A 106 0.02 -14.42 -3.52
CA THR A 106 0.76 -14.24 -4.77
C THR A 106 -0.08 -14.71 -5.93
N GLY A 107 0.04 -14.06 -7.08
CA GLY A 107 -0.66 -14.41 -8.33
C GLY A 107 -0.26 -15.80 -8.85
N THR A 108 -0.84 -16.83 -8.24
CA THR A 108 -1.14 -18.15 -8.80
C THR A 108 -2.59 -18.50 -8.45
N GLN A 109 -3.48 -17.51 -8.49
CA GLN A 109 -4.94 -17.72 -8.50
C GLN A 109 -5.55 -17.52 -9.90
N PHE A 110 -4.74 -17.71 -10.94
CA PHE A 110 -5.21 -18.01 -12.30
C PHE A 110 -4.71 -19.36 -12.82
N SER A 111 -4.07 -20.19 -11.99
CA SER A 111 -3.81 -21.59 -12.34
C SER A 111 -3.97 -22.48 -11.11
N LYS A 112 -5.13 -23.15 -11.09
CA LYS A 112 -5.41 -24.43 -10.42
C LYS A 112 -5.67 -24.38 -8.92
N GLN A 113 -6.96 -24.47 -8.60
CA GLN A 113 -7.42 -25.56 -7.73
C GLN A 113 -6.69 -26.85 -8.12
N VAL A 114 -6.34 -27.68 -7.14
CA VAL A 114 -5.71 -29.00 -7.27
C VAL A 114 -4.17 -28.97 -7.26
N SER A 115 -3.61 -29.18 -6.07
CA SER A 115 -3.04 -30.48 -5.65
C SER A 115 -2.79 -30.46 -4.16
#